data_AF-A0A3D5HE16-F1
#
_entry.id   AF-A0A3D5HE16-F1
#
_cell.length_a   1.000
_cell.length_b   1.000
_cell.length_c   1.000
_cell.angle_alpha   90.00
_cell.angle_beta   90.00
_cell.angle_gamma   90.00
#
_symmetry.space_group_name_H-M   'P 1'
#
loop_
_entity.id
_entity.type
_entity.pdbx_description
1 polymer ?
#
loop_
_entity_poly.entity_id
_entity_poly.type
_entity_poly.pdbx_seq_one_letter_code
_entity_poly.pdbx_strand_id
1 'polypeptide(L)'
;QNSELVVHISTQASCLNVHSAKLWKSLGAKRLVLGREVSLEEAGKIRNEAGIEVELFIHGAMCMAYSGNCTISNYTAGRDSNRGGCVQSCRFSYSAIPDSAESTDESTEHLSSSLMSSKDLRGMDLLPEFIKTGVDSIKVEGRMKSSLYAATTTSAYARALKWCNSTSQQEWPEKLKELSSILEKIPHRGYTEGSLKINADAESIYQGERNSRNSSYEIAGTVMEVEHGKSFTLLTQNSFEQGRTLEVLTFEGKVIKVPTHEMQDISHLPVLKAKPSRLLRFSYPQFGSGSP
;
A
#
# COMPACT_ATOMS: atom_id res chain seq x y z
N GLN A 1 -16.17 3.78 31.29
CA GLN A 1 -15.99 3.55 32.73
C GLN A 1 -15.92 2.06 33.07
N ASN A 2 -16.68 1.18 32.38
CA ASN A 2 -16.68 -0.27 32.64
C ASN A 2 -15.73 -1.08 31.73
N SER A 3 -14.75 -0.43 31.08
CA SER A 3 -13.84 -1.09 30.13
C SER A 3 -12.45 -0.50 30.27
N GLU A 4 -11.45 -1.37 30.40
CA GLU A 4 -10.02 -1.04 30.44
C GLU A 4 -9.40 -1.01 29.03
N LEU A 5 -10.23 -1.06 27.97
CA LEU A 5 -9.75 -0.99 26.60
C LEU A 5 -9.06 0.35 26.34
N VAL A 6 -7.83 0.26 25.81
CA VAL A 6 -7.06 1.40 25.35
C VAL A 6 -7.79 2.04 24.16
N VAL A 7 -8.12 3.33 24.28
CA VAL A 7 -8.85 4.07 23.25
C VAL A 7 -7.86 4.74 22.30
N HIS A 8 -7.91 4.34 21.03
CA HIS A 8 -7.22 5.01 19.93
C HIS A 8 -8.21 5.80 19.09
N ILE A 9 -7.85 7.02 18.71
CA ILE A 9 -8.68 7.85 17.84
C ILE A 9 -8.34 7.54 16.39
N SER A 10 -9.36 7.14 15.64
CA SER A 10 -9.25 6.89 14.21
C SER A 10 -9.05 8.18 13.45
N THR A 11 -8.41 8.08 12.28
CA THR A 11 -8.32 9.15 11.26
C THR A 11 -9.68 9.74 10.88
N GLN A 12 -10.79 9.03 11.15
CA GLN A 12 -12.16 9.54 11.00
C GLN A 12 -12.46 10.77 11.86
N ALA A 13 -11.70 11.03 12.92
CA ALA A 13 -11.87 12.19 13.79
C ALA A 13 -11.17 13.46 13.26
N SER A 14 -10.48 13.39 12.11
CA SER A 14 -9.80 14.53 11.48
C SER A 14 -8.88 15.29 12.44
N CYS A 15 -8.07 14.56 13.23
CA CYS A 15 -7.13 15.20 14.13
C CYS A 15 -5.93 15.72 13.32
N LEU A 16 -5.93 17.02 13.02
CA LEU A 16 -4.94 17.67 12.15
C LEU A 16 -4.01 18.67 12.85
N ASN A 17 -4.23 18.95 14.14
CA ASN A 17 -3.46 19.96 14.87
C ASN A 17 -3.35 19.66 16.37
N VAL A 18 -2.49 20.42 17.05
CA VAL A 18 -2.17 20.29 18.47
C VAL A 18 -3.41 20.49 19.36
N HIS A 19 -4.29 21.43 19.03
CA HIS A 19 -5.46 21.74 19.86
C HIS A 19 -6.45 20.57 19.89
N SER A 20 -6.77 20.01 18.72
CA SER A 20 -7.60 18.80 18.61
C SER A 20 -6.94 17.62 19.33
N ALA A 21 -5.63 17.46 19.21
CA ALA A 21 -4.90 16.39 19.89
C ALA A 21 -4.96 16.50 21.42
N LYS A 22 -4.80 17.71 21.97
CA LYS A 22 -4.94 17.98 23.41
C LYS A 22 -6.35 17.69 23.91
N LEU A 23 -7.37 18.02 23.13
CA LEU A 23 -8.76 17.69 23.45
C LEU A 23 -8.97 16.18 23.47
N TRP A 24 -8.54 15.44 22.45
CA TRP A 24 -8.70 13.98 22.43
C TRP A 24 -7.96 13.30 23.59
N LYS A 25 -6.77 13.79 23.93
CA LYS A 25 -6.02 13.33 25.10
C LYS A 25 -6.78 13.60 26.41
N SER A 26 -7.37 14.78 26.59
CA SER A 26 -8.12 15.10 27.81
C SER A 26 -9.40 14.27 27.95
N LEU A 27 -9.97 13.81 26.83
CA LEU A 27 -11.07 12.84 26.79
C LEU A 27 -10.63 11.38 27.00
N GLY A 28 -9.32 11.12 27.19
CA GLY A 28 -8.79 9.81 27.57
C GLY A 28 -8.14 9.00 26.44
N ALA A 29 -7.99 9.55 25.23
CA ALA A 29 -7.29 8.86 24.15
C ALA A 29 -5.82 8.57 24.50
N LYS A 30 -5.30 7.44 24.03
CA LYS A 30 -3.89 7.04 24.21
C LYS A 30 -3.05 7.16 22.95
N ARG A 31 -3.67 7.06 21.78
CA ARG A 31 -3.03 7.25 20.48
C ARG A 31 -3.96 7.95 19.51
N LEU A 32 -3.39 8.80 18.67
CA LEU A 32 -4.09 9.47 17.59
C LEU A 32 -3.57 8.96 16.25
N VAL A 33 -4.45 8.38 15.43
CA VAL A 33 -4.15 8.15 14.02
C VAL A 33 -4.44 9.45 13.27
N LEU A 34 -3.39 10.17 12.90
CA LEU A 34 -3.49 11.51 12.33
C LEU A 34 -4.11 11.46 10.92
N GLY A 35 -4.65 12.60 10.49
CA GLY A 35 -5.09 12.80 9.11
C GLY A 35 -3.94 12.69 8.12
N ARG A 36 -4.26 12.31 6.88
CA ARG A 36 -3.27 12.15 5.80
C ARG A 36 -2.76 13.46 5.23
N GLU A 37 -3.35 14.57 5.68
CA GLU A 37 -2.96 15.93 5.35
C GLU A 37 -1.82 16.42 6.26
N VAL A 38 -1.58 15.75 7.40
CA VAL A 38 -0.56 16.12 8.37
C VAL A 38 0.82 15.68 7.88
N SER A 39 1.73 16.63 7.77
CA SER A 39 3.14 16.38 7.46
C SER A 39 3.89 15.71 8.61
N LEU A 40 5.10 15.20 8.34
CA LEU A 40 5.96 14.64 9.38
C LEU A 40 6.31 15.67 10.45
N GLU A 41 6.68 16.89 10.05
CA GLU A 41 7.00 17.97 10.98
C GLU A 41 5.82 18.30 11.90
N GLU A 42 4.62 18.43 11.33
CA GLU A 42 3.40 18.69 12.10
C GLU A 42 3.05 17.51 13.02
N ALA A 43 3.24 16.26 12.57
CA ALA A 43 3.03 15.08 13.41
C ALA A 43 3.96 15.08 14.63
N GLY A 44 5.23 15.44 14.44
CA GLY A 44 6.19 15.63 15.54
C GLY A 44 5.77 16.73 16.51
N LYS A 45 5.32 17.86 15.98
CA LYS A 45 4.78 18.97 16.79
C LYS A 45 3.57 18.54 17.61
N ILE A 46 2.61 17.85 16.99
CA ILE A 46 1.42 17.29 17.65
C ILE A 46 1.82 16.35 18.77
N ARG A 47 2.69 15.38 18.47
CA ARG A 47 3.20 14.41 19.45
C ARG A 47 3.82 15.11 20.65
N ASN A 48 4.75 16.03 20.42
CA ASN A 48 5.52 16.67 21.48
C ASN A 48 4.67 17.63 22.32
N GLU A 49 3.88 18.49 21.69
CA GLU A 49 3.08 19.49 22.41
C GLU A 49 1.82 18.93 23.07
N ALA A 50 1.19 17.91 22.48
CA ALA A 50 0.05 17.23 23.11
C ALA A 50 0.51 16.13 24.08
N GLY A 51 1.71 15.58 23.90
CA GLY A 51 2.27 14.50 24.70
C GLY A 51 1.44 13.22 24.61
N ILE A 52 1.07 12.81 23.39
CA ILE A 52 0.26 11.62 23.09
C ILE A 52 0.90 10.87 21.93
N GLU A 53 0.76 9.54 21.91
CA GLU A 53 1.27 8.74 20.79
C GLU A 53 0.56 9.14 19.48
N VAL A 54 1.34 9.21 18.41
CA VAL A 54 0.83 9.48 17.06
C VAL A 54 1.14 8.34 16.10
N GLU A 55 0.15 8.03 15.26
CA GLU A 55 0.27 7.09 14.15
C GLU A 55 0.01 7.84 12.85
N LEU A 56 0.91 7.69 11.87
CA LEU A 56 0.84 8.41 10.58
C LEU A 56 0.89 7.43 9.40
N PHE A 57 0.10 7.70 8.37
CA PHE A 57 0.14 6.91 7.14
C PHE A 57 1.48 7.08 6.42
N ILE A 58 2.05 5.96 5.96
CA ILE A 58 3.31 5.93 5.19
C ILE A 58 3.13 5.31 3.81
N HIS A 59 2.06 4.53 3.59
CA HIS A 59 1.88 3.80 2.34
C HIS A 59 0.42 3.55 1.98
N GLY A 60 0.13 3.57 0.68
CA GLY A 60 -1.13 3.10 0.09
C GLY A 60 -2.04 4.22 -0.40
N ALA A 61 -3.31 3.89 -0.65
CA ALA A 61 -4.19 4.74 -1.45
C ALA A 61 -4.52 6.09 -0.77
N MET A 62 -4.17 7.22 -1.37
CA MET A 62 -4.51 8.56 -0.85
C MET A 62 -5.97 8.97 -1.12
N CYS A 63 -6.56 9.69 -0.16
CA CYS A 63 -7.89 10.27 -0.26
C CYS A 63 -7.83 11.63 -0.98
N MET A 64 -8.87 11.96 -1.77
CA MET A 64 -9.03 13.30 -2.35
C MET A 64 -9.70 14.30 -1.39
N ALA A 65 -10.41 13.78 -0.39
CA ALA A 65 -11.17 14.56 0.58
C ALA A 65 -10.46 14.52 1.93
N TYR A 66 -10.71 15.52 2.77
CA TYR A 66 -10.22 15.54 4.14
C TYR A 66 -10.56 14.25 4.86
N SER A 67 -9.54 13.70 5.53
CA SER A 67 -9.59 12.46 6.29
C SER A 67 -10.79 12.44 7.22
N GLY A 68 -11.71 11.49 7.01
CA GLY A 68 -12.95 11.33 7.78
C GLY A 68 -14.19 12.07 7.27
N ASN A 69 -14.06 12.85 6.18
CA ASN A 69 -15.13 13.71 5.68
C ASN A 69 -15.48 13.43 4.20
N CYS A 70 -15.40 12.17 3.76
CA CYS A 70 -15.62 11.81 2.37
C CYS A 70 -17.06 11.33 2.13
N THR A 71 -17.83 12.02 1.29
CA THR A 71 -19.24 11.67 1.00
C THR A 71 -19.45 11.02 -0.38
N ILE A 72 -18.46 11.09 -1.28
CA ILE A 72 -18.61 10.68 -2.69
C ILE A 72 -19.02 9.21 -2.85
N SER A 73 -18.49 8.29 -2.04
CA SER A 73 -18.85 6.86 -2.12
C SER A 73 -20.27 6.62 -1.66
N ASN A 74 -20.74 7.38 -0.67
CA ASN A 74 -22.12 7.29 -0.21
C ASN A 74 -23.07 7.75 -1.32
N TYR A 75 -22.75 8.87 -1.95
CA TYR A 75 -23.55 9.43 -3.04
C TYR A 75 -23.58 8.54 -4.29
N THR A 76 -22.41 8.07 -4.73
CA THR A 76 -22.27 7.34 -6.02
C THR A 76 -22.60 5.86 -5.94
N ALA A 77 -22.49 5.23 -4.77
CA ALA A 77 -22.61 3.78 -4.63
C ALA A 77 -23.44 3.35 -3.41
N GLY A 78 -24.02 4.28 -2.64
CA GLY A 78 -24.76 3.96 -1.41
C GLY A 78 -23.88 3.33 -0.31
N ARG A 79 -22.54 3.47 -0.41
CA ARG A 79 -21.60 2.89 0.56
C ARG A 79 -20.85 3.99 1.30
N ASP A 80 -21.14 4.14 2.58
CA ASP A 80 -20.58 5.18 3.44
C ASP A 80 -19.07 5.02 3.65
N SER A 81 -18.27 5.94 3.09
CA SER A 81 -16.81 5.97 3.23
C SER A 81 -16.34 6.07 4.68
N ASN A 82 -17.06 6.84 5.51
CA ASN A 82 -16.67 7.18 6.88
C ASN A 82 -17.03 6.07 7.86
N ARG A 83 -17.83 5.09 7.42
CA ARG A 83 -18.12 3.83 8.13
C ARG A 83 -17.43 2.62 7.49
N GLY A 84 -16.36 2.85 6.73
CA GLY A 84 -15.53 1.79 6.14
C GLY A 84 -16.00 1.29 4.77
N GLY A 85 -17.09 1.82 4.22
CA GLY A 85 -17.70 1.38 2.96
C GLY A 85 -17.12 1.99 1.68
N CYS A 86 -16.04 2.77 1.72
CA CYS A 86 -15.52 3.45 0.53
C CYS A 86 -15.14 2.46 -0.58
N VAL A 87 -15.71 2.68 -1.78
CA VAL A 87 -15.39 1.93 -3.02
C VAL A 87 -14.31 2.60 -3.87
N GLN A 88 -13.66 3.62 -3.33
CA GLN A 88 -12.69 4.46 -4.04
C GLN A 88 -13.30 5.15 -5.27
N SER A 89 -14.52 5.71 -5.15
CA SER A 89 -15.19 6.39 -6.27
C SER A 89 -14.32 7.47 -6.89
N CYS A 90 -13.55 8.22 -6.09
CA CYS A 90 -12.60 9.22 -6.60
C CYS A 90 -11.54 8.68 -7.57
N ARG A 91 -11.36 7.35 -7.65
CA ARG A 91 -10.42 6.68 -8.58
C ARG A 91 -11.12 6.12 -9.83
N PHE A 92 -12.41 6.37 -10.00
CA PHE A 92 -13.16 6.02 -11.19
C PHE A 92 -12.88 6.99 -12.32
N SER A 93 -13.33 6.63 -13.51
CA SER A 93 -13.20 7.47 -14.69
C SER A 93 -14.23 8.59 -14.66
N TYR A 94 -13.77 9.85 -14.73
CA TYR A 94 -14.62 11.04 -14.80
C TYR A 94 -14.30 11.86 -16.04
N SER A 95 -15.32 12.50 -16.59
CA SER A 95 -15.19 13.50 -17.66
C SER A 95 -15.75 14.82 -17.16
N ALA A 96 -15.06 15.92 -17.42
CA ALA A 96 -15.60 17.25 -17.16
C ALA A 96 -16.53 17.64 -18.32
N ILE A 97 -17.69 18.19 -17.98
CA ILE A 97 -18.65 18.74 -18.95
C ILE A 97 -18.63 20.27 -18.73
N PRO A 98 -18.23 21.08 -19.72
CA PRO A 98 -18.26 22.54 -19.62
C PRO A 98 -19.70 23.05 -19.41
N ASP A 99 -19.87 24.09 -18.61
CA ASP A 99 -21.19 24.69 -18.35
C ASP A 99 -21.77 25.45 -19.56
N SER A 100 -20.94 25.83 -20.54
CA SER A 100 -21.37 26.60 -21.71
C SER A 100 -21.81 25.70 -22.86
N ALA A 101 -23.11 25.73 -23.17
CA ALA A 101 -23.73 25.05 -24.31
C ALA A 101 -23.33 25.61 -25.71
N GLU A 102 -22.27 26.42 -25.82
CA GLU A 102 -21.90 27.14 -27.06
C GLU A 102 -20.51 26.81 -27.61
N SER A 103 -19.72 25.94 -26.98
CA SER A 103 -18.48 25.46 -27.61
C SER A 103 -18.75 24.18 -28.40
N THR A 104 -19.12 24.33 -29.68
CA THR A 104 -19.06 23.28 -30.71
C THR A 104 -17.62 23.00 -31.15
N ASP A 105 -16.66 23.08 -30.23
CA ASP A 105 -15.28 22.71 -30.51
C ASP A 105 -15.17 21.21 -30.22
N GLU A 106 -15.20 20.40 -31.28
CA GLU A 106 -14.99 18.94 -31.22
C GLU A 106 -13.58 18.58 -30.70
N SER A 107 -12.73 19.59 -30.43
CA SER A 107 -11.55 19.46 -29.59
C SER A 107 -11.90 19.55 -28.09
N THR A 108 -12.80 18.68 -27.62
CA THR A 108 -12.79 18.37 -26.19
C THR A 108 -11.43 17.73 -25.90
N GLU A 109 -10.46 18.51 -25.42
CA GLU A 109 -9.35 17.96 -24.67
C GLU A 109 -10.02 17.12 -23.58
N HIS A 110 -10.05 15.81 -23.81
CA HIS A 110 -10.66 14.86 -22.91
C HIS A 110 -9.87 14.94 -21.62
N LEU A 111 -10.33 15.81 -20.72
CA LEU A 111 -9.78 15.96 -19.38
C LEU A 111 -9.66 14.55 -18.82
N SER A 112 -8.43 14.22 -18.41
CA SER A 112 -8.00 12.88 -18.04
C SER A 112 -9.08 12.16 -17.24
N SER A 113 -9.36 10.91 -17.61
CA SER A 113 -10.29 10.05 -16.89
C SER A 113 -9.99 9.95 -15.38
N SER A 114 -8.80 10.32 -14.93
CA SER A 114 -8.36 10.24 -13.53
C SER A 114 -8.38 11.58 -12.76
N LEU A 115 -9.21 12.55 -13.15
CA LEU A 115 -9.28 13.90 -12.55
C LEU A 115 -9.20 13.96 -11.00
N MET A 116 -9.89 13.03 -10.31
CA MET A 116 -9.95 12.99 -8.83
C MET A 116 -9.04 11.92 -8.21
N SER A 117 -8.24 11.23 -9.02
CA SER A 117 -7.36 10.15 -8.58
C SER A 117 -6.02 10.71 -8.15
N SER A 118 -5.62 10.46 -6.91
CA SER A 118 -4.24 10.69 -6.46
C SER A 118 -3.36 9.47 -6.76
N LYS A 119 -2.05 9.70 -6.90
CA LYS A 119 -1.03 8.64 -6.81
C LYS A 119 -1.09 7.96 -5.42
N ASP A 120 -0.49 6.79 -5.29
CA ASP A 120 -0.43 6.11 -3.99
C ASP A 120 0.68 6.72 -3.12
N LEU A 121 0.46 6.78 -1.80
CA LEU A 121 1.47 7.22 -0.84
C LEU A 121 2.61 6.20 -0.77
N ARG A 122 3.85 6.67 -0.75
CA ARG A 122 5.03 5.87 -0.40
C ARG A 122 6.08 6.73 0.30
N GLY A 123 6.21 6.56 1.60
CA GLY A 123 7.24 7.19 2.43
C GLY A 123 8.40 6.28 2.82
N MET A 124 8.75 5.26 2.02
CA MET A 124 9.89 4.36 2.35
C MET A 124 11.18 5.16 2.51
N ASP A 125 11.44 6.09 1.60
CA ASP A 125 12.64 6.92 1.58
C ASP A 125 12.64 7.98 2.69
N LEU A 126 11.48 8.25 3.30
CA LEU A 126 11.28 9.19 4.41
C LEU A 126 11.37 8.52 5.80
N LEU A 127 11.58 7.20 5.87
CA LEU A 127 11.75 6.50 7.15
C LEU A 127 12.77 7.15 8.10
N PRO A 128 13.91 7.70 7.63
CA PRO A 128 14.83 8.42 8.51
C PRO A 128 14.16 9.62 9.21
N GLU A 129 13.35 10.38 8.49
CA GLU A 129 12.56 11.49 9.03
C GLU A 129 11.44 11.02 9.96
N PHE A 130 10.75 9.91 9.67
CA PHE A 130 9.77 9.32 10.61
C PHE A 130 10.43 9.01 11.96
N ILE A 131 11.60 8.35 11.94
CA ILE A 131 12.36 7.98 13.13
C ILE A 131 12.83 9.25 13.87
N LYS A 132 13.43 10.20 13.15
CA LYS A 132 13.92 11.47 13.72
C LYS A 132 12.81 12.26 14.39
N THR A 133 11.62 12.29 13.79
CA THR A 133 10.48 13.06 14.28
C THR A 133 9.79 12.39 15.47
N GLY A 134 10.10 11.11 15.71
CA GLY A 134 9.59 10.35 16.84
C GLY A 134 8.16 9.85 16.65
N VAL A 135 7.66 9.73 15.42
CA VAL A 135 6.34 9.14 15.15
C VAL A 135 6.30 7.73 15.74
N ASP A 136 5.34 7.45 16.61
CA ASP A 136 5.33 6.23 17.42
C ASP A 136 4.87 4.99 16.62
N SER A 137 4.10 5.19 15.54
CA SER A 137 3.66 4.12 14.64
C SER A 137 3.48 4.58 13.19
N ILE A 138 3.93 3.77 12.24
CA ILE A 138 3.60 3.96 10.82
C ILE A 138 2.35 3.17 10.44
N LYS A 139 1.60 3.65 9.46
CA LYS A 139 0.35 3.04 9.01
C LYS A 139 0.32 2.76 7.51
N VAL A 140 -0.06 1.55 7.15
CA VAL A 140 -0.27 1.12 5.77
C VAL A 140 -1.77 1.03 5.48
N GLU A 141 -2.22 1.62 4.37
CA GLU A 141 -3.59 1.49 3.88
C GLU A 141 -3.77 0.15 3.14
N GLY A 142 -4.39 -0.82 3.81
CA GLY A 142 -4.62 -2.17 3.31
C GLY A 142 -6.08 -2.52 2.97
N ARG A 143 -7.04 -1.60 3.12
CA ARG A 143 -8.45 -1.91 2.89
C ARG A 143 -8.69 -2.32 1.43
N MET A 144 -9.40 -3.42 1.23
CA MET A 144 -9.72 -4.00 -0.08
C MET A 144 -8.46 -4.36 -0.91
N LYS A 145 -7.30 -4.50 -0.26
CA LYS A 145 -6.07 -4.96 -0.91
C LYS A 145 -5.95 -6.48 -0.82
N SER A 146 -5.20 -7.09 -1.74
CA SER A 146 -4.95 -8.53 -1.74
C SER A 146 -4.03 -8.96 -0.61
N SER A 147 -4.03 -10.25 -0.29
CA SER A 147 -3.06 -10.85 0.64
C SER A 147 -1.60 -10.58 0.21
N LEU A 148 -1.30 -10.64 -1.08
CA LEU A 148 0.02 -10.31 -1.61
C LEU A 148 0.40 -8.84 -1.35
N TYR A 149 -0.51 -7.89 -1.56
CA TYR A 149 -0.25 -6.48 -1.24
C TYR A 149 0.08 -6.32 0.24
N ALA A 150 -0.73 -6.92 1.11
CA ALA A 150 -0.51 -6.88 2.55
C ALA A 150 0.86 -7.47 2.90
N ALA A 151 1.15 -8.71 2.48
CA ALA A 151 2.41 -9.39 2.77
C ALA A 151 3.63 -8.61 2.26
N THR A 152 3.60 -8.12 1.01
CA THR A 152 4.70 -7.38 0.41
C THR A 152 4.96 -6.06 1.12
N THR A 153 3.91 -5.25 1.34
CA THR A 153 4.05 -3.95 2.00
C THR A 153 4.51 -4.10 3.45
N THR A 154 3.90 -5.00 4.22
CA THR A 154 4.30 -5.23 5.61
C THR A 154 5.71 -5.78 5.71
N SER A 155 6.10 -6.71 4.82
CA SER A 155 7.45 -7.27 4.78
C SER A 155 8.50 -6.21 4.47
N ALA A 156 8.26 -5.37 3.45
CA ALA A 156 9.18 -4.31 3.07
C ALA A 156 9.40 -3.30 4.21
N TYR A 157 8.32 -2.77 4.80
CA TYR A 157 8.42 -1.79 5.89
C TYR A 157 8.95 -2.41 7.20
N ALA A 158 8.58 -3.64 7.54
CA ALA A 158 9.11 -4.30 8.74
C ALA A 158 10.63 -4.54 8.62
N ARG A 159 11.11 -4.96 7.44
CA ARG A 159 12.54 -5.12 7.15
C ARG A 159 13.26 -3.77 7.19
N ALA A 160 12.65 -2.72 6.67
CA ALA A 160 13.22 -1.38 6.68
C ALA A 160 13.38 -0.86 8.12
N LEU A 161 12.33 -0.94 8.93
CA LEU A 161 12.38 -0.55 10.34
C LEU A 161 13.40 -1.38 11.14
N LYS A 162 13.42 -2.71 10.93
CA LYS A 162 14.42 -3.58 11.57
C LYS A 162 15.84 -3.17 11.19
N TRP A 163 16.08 -2.91 9.91
CA TRP A 163 17.38 -2.47 9.40
C TRP A 163 17.80 -1.14 10.06
N CYS A 164 16.94 -0.12 9.99
CA CYS A 164 17.20 1.18 10.58
C CYS A 164 17.50 1.11 12.09
N ASN A 165 16.88 0.18 12.82
CA ASN A 165 17.16 -0.02 14.25
C ASN A 165 18.47 -0.76 14.55
N SER A 166 19.06 -1.46 13.57
CA SER A 166 20.22 -2.34 13.77
C SER A 166 21.49 -1.90 13.05
N THR A 167 21.42 -0.90 12.17
CA THR A 167 22.54 -0.47 11.33
C THR A 167 22.76 1.03 11.41
N SER A 168 23.91 1.50 10.93
CA SER A 168 24.22 2.92 10.93
C SER A 168 23.43 3.68 9.86
N GLN A 169 23.18 4.98 10.10
CA GLN A 169 22.45 5.85 9.16
C GLN A 169 23.09 5.94 7.77
N GLN A 170 24.41 5.72 7.65
CA GLN A 170 25.08 5.70 6.34
C GLN A 170 24.64 4.52 5.46
N GLU A 171 24.16 3.43 6.06
CA GLU A 171 23.73 2.20 5.35
C GLU A 171 22.23 2.24 4.97
N TRP A 172 21.47 3.21 5.48
CA TRP A 172 20.03 3.27 5.27
C TRP A 172 19.65 3.54 3.80
N PRO A 173 20.24 4.51 3.09
CA PRO A 173 19.75 4.89 1.75
C PRO A 173 19.73 3.74 0.74
N GLU A 174 20.79 2.93 0.71
CA GLU A 174 20.88 1.79 -0.20
C GLU A 174 19.81 0.74 0.15
N LYS A 175 19.66 0.43 1.43
CA LYS A 175 18.68 -0.58 1.87
C LYS A 175 17.24 -0.13 1.66
N LEU A 176 16.93 1.14 1.96
CA LEU A 176 15.60 1.69 1.75
C LEU A 176 15.25 1.71 0.25
N LYS A 177 16.20 2.04 -0.62
CA LYS A 177 16.02 1.94 -2.07
C LYS A 177 15.76 0.50 -2.55
N GLU A 178 16.51 -0.47 -2.05
CA GLU A 178 16.28 -1.91 -2.30
C GLU A 178 14.84 -2.30 -1.91
N LEU A 179 14.42 -1.98 -0.69
CA LEU A 179 13.10 -2.35 -0.17
C LEU A 179 11.97 -1.57 -0.87
N SER A 180 12.21 -0.32 -1.25
CA SER A 180 11.28 0.51 -2.03
C SER A 180 11.00 -0.12 -3.40
N SER A 181 12.02 -0.72 -4.05
CA SER A 181 11.85 -1.40 -5.34
C SER A 181 10.91 -2.61 -5.29
N ILE A 182 10.79 -3.26 -4.12
CA ILE A 182 9.85 -4.37 -3.93
C ILE A 182 8.39 -3.88 -4.01
N LEU A 183 8.13 -2.63 -3.59
CA LEU A 183 6.80 -2.01 -3.66
C LEU A 183 6.37 -1.70 -5.10
N GLU A 184 7.28 -1.64 -6.07
CA GLU A 184 6.95 -1.51 -7.50
C GLU A 184 6.36 -2.82 -8.08
N LYS A 185 6.54 -3.94 -7.37
CA LYS A 185 6.09 -5.28 -7.83
C LYS A 185 4.64 -5.60 -7.48
N ILE A 186 3.93 -4.69 -6.83
CA ILE A 186 2.52 -4.82 -6.47
C ILE A 186 1.70 -3.76 -7.20
N PRO A 187 0.43 -4.00 -7.55
CA PRO A 187 -0.38 -3.00 -8.25
C PRO A 187 -0.51 -1.68 -7.46
N HIS A 188 -0.17 -0.58 -8.11
CA HIS A 188 -0.21 0.77 -7.57
C HIS A 188 -0.54 1.80 -8.68
N ARG A 189 -0.85 3.03 -8.28
CA ARG A 189 -1.16 4.15 -9.19
C ARG A 189 -0.05 5.18 -9.26
N GLY A 190 1.17 4.73 -9.49
CA GLY A 190 2.34 5.57 -9.26
C GLY A 190 2.49 5.92 -7.77
N TYR A 191 3.62 6.53 -7.42
CA TYR A 191 3.92 6.87 -6.04
C TYR A 191 4.13 8.37 -5.88
N THR A 192 3.72 8.89 -4.73
CA THR A 192 4.00 10.24 -4.24
C THR A 192 4.30 10.16 -2.73
N GLU A 193 5.05 11.13 -2.22
CA GLU A 193 5.19 11.36 -0.78
C GLU A 193 3.96 12.05 -0.18
N GLY A 194 3.01 12.47 -1.02
CA GLY A 194 1.83 13.23 -0.59
C GLY A 194 2.28 14.51 0.10
N SER A 195 1.69 14.80 1.27
CA SER A 195 2.08 15.94 2.11
C SER A 195 3.08 15.59 3.22
N LEU A 196 3.76 14.43 3.17
CA LEU A 196 4.62 13.98 4.28
C LEU A 196 5.80 14.92 4.54
N LYS A 197 6.37 15.53 3.51
CA LYS A 197 7.53 16.43 3.62
C LYS A 197 7.28 17.79 2.99
N ILE A 198 6.73 17.80 1.79
CA ILE A 198 6.32 18.99 1.04
C ILE A 198 4.84 18.84 0.75
N ASN A 199 4.10 19.95 0.68
CA ASN A 199 2.68 19.90 0.32
C ASN A 199 2.46 19.20 -1.01
N ALA A 200 1.46 18.34 -1.07
CA ALA A 200 1.02 17.72 -2.32
C ALA A 200 0.63 18.79 -3.36
N ASP A 201 1.00 18.55 -4.60
CA ASP A 201 0.81 19.43 -5.74
C ASP A 201 0.24 18.67 -6.95
N ALA A 202 0.31 19.29 -8.14
CA ALA A 202 -0.17 18.68 -9.38
C ALA A 202 0.53 17.35 -9.71
N GLU A 203 1.79 17.16 -9.30
CA GLU A 203 2.53 15.92 -9.51
C GLU A 203 2.03 14.77 -8.62
N SER A 204 1.25 15.06 -7.58
CA SER A 204 0.60 14.04 -6.74
C SER A 204 -0.70 13.50 -7.35
N ILE A 205 -1.18 14.09 -8.45
CA ILE A 205 -2.35 13.63 -9.20
C ILE A 205 -1.94 12.49 -10.13
N TYR A 206 -2.75 11.45 -10.18
CA TYR A 206 -2.53 10.33 -11.08
C TYR A 206 -3.13 10.63 -12.44
N GLN A 207 -2.30 10.58 -13.48
CA GLN A 207 -2.72 10.88 -14.86
C GLN A 207 -2.97 9.63 -15.72
N GLY A 208 -2.77 8.42 -15.17
CA GLY A 208 -2.98 7.17 -15.91
C GLY A 208 -4.44 6.74 -16.00
N GLU A 209 -4.70 5.60 -16.64
CA GLU A 209 -6.04 5.03 -16.72
C GLU A 209 -6.41 4.27 -15.43
N ARG A 210 -7.73 4.06 -15.22
CA ARG A 210 -8.24 3.35 -14.05
C ARG A 210 -7.65 1.95 -13.89
N ASN A 211 -7.46 1.23 -15.00
CA ASN A 211 -7.02 -0.15 -15.04
C ASN A 211 -5.54 -0.31 -15.40
N SER A 212 -4.81 0.78 -15.67
CA SER A 212 -3.38 0.66 -15.94
C SER A 212 -2.68 0.20 -14.66
N ARG A 213 -2.10 -0.99 -14.73
CA ARG A 213 -1.24 -1.54 -13.69
C ARG A 213 0.13 -0.93 -13.93
N ASN A 214 0.58 -0.05 -13.06
CA ASN A 214 1.95 0.47 -13.12
C ASN A 214 2.99 -0.57 -12.63
N SER A 215 2.67 -1.86 -12.70
CA SER A 215 3.55 -2.95 -12.31
C SER A 215 3.65 -3.96 -13.44
N SER A 216 4.88 -4.37 -13.76
CA SER A 216 5.17 -5.45 -14.71
C SER A 216 4.93 -6.85 -14.13
N TYR A 217 4.45 -6.93 -12.88
CA TYR A 217 4.24 -8.16 -12.15
C TYR A 217 2.74 -8.48 -12.03
N GLU A 218 2.42 -9.76 -12.10
CA GLU A 218 1.09 -10.28 -11.86
C GLU A 218 1.12 -11.39 -10.83
N ILE A 219 0.06 -11.50 -10.04
CA ILE A 219 -0.05 -12.55 -9.04
C ILE A 219 -0.26 -13.91 -9.73
N ALA A 220 0.70 -14.82 -9.58
CA ALA A 220 0.58 -16.16 -10.13
C ALA A 220 -0.38 -17.04 -9.33
N GLY A 221 -0.33 -16.95 -7.99
CA GLY A 221 -1.13 -17.78 -7.10
C GLY A 221 -0.68 -17.67 -5.64
N THR A 222 -1.25 -18.54 -4.81
CA THR A 222 -0.90 -18.68 -3.39
C THR A 222 -0.29 -20.05 -3.14
N VAL A 223 0.83 -20.10 -2.42
CA VAL A 223 1.43 -21.38 -2.00
C VAL A 223 0.54 -21.98 -0.91
N MET A 224 0.05 -23.19 -1.15
CA MET A 224 -0.88 -23.89 -0.26
C MET A 224 -0.15 -24.87 0.67
N GLU A 225 0.93 -25.47 0.16
CA GLU A 225 1.65 -26.52 0.85
C GLU A 225 3.13 -26.49 0.46
N VAL A 226 4.01 -26.78 1.41
CA VAL A 226 5.45 -26.89 1.21
C VAL A 226 5.95 -28.20 1.81
N GLU A 227 6.52 -29.04 0.96
CA GLU A 227 7.31 -30.21 1.37
C GLU A 227 8.79 -29.82 1.35
N HIS A 228 9.35 -29.57 2.53
CA HIS A 228 10.72 -29.07 2.71
C HIS A 228 11.75 -29.87 1.90
N GLY A 229 12.52 -29.16 1.07
CA GLY A 229 13.58 -29.73 0.24
C GLY A 229 13.09 -30.58 -0.93
N LYS A 230 11.78 -30.71 -1.15
CA LYS A 230 11.21 -31.54 -2.22
C LYS A 230 10.38 -30.72 -3.20
N SER A 231 9.32 -30.08 -2.73
CA SER A 231 8.38 -29.38 -3.60
C SER A 231 7.47 -28.42 -2.86
N PHE A 232 6.72 -27.62 -3.61
CA PHE A 232 5.59 -26.87 -3.09
C PHE A 232 4.40 -26.93 -4.04
N THR A 233 3.20 -26.74 -3.50
CA THR A 233 1.94 -26.71 -4.25
C THR A 233 1.43 -25.28 -4.31
N LEU A 234 1.16 -24.78 -5.51
CA LEU A 234 0.63 -23.44 -5.79
C LEU A 234 -0.82 -23.56 -6.25
N LEU A 235 -1.74 -22.85 -5.60
CA LEU A 235 -3.07 -22.58 -6.12
C LEU A 235 -3.01 -21.35 -7.03
N THR A 236 -3.17 -21.57 -8.33
CA THR A 236 -3.08 -20.51 -9.34
C THR A 236 -4.26 -19.53 -9.24
N GLN A 237 -3.97 -18.24 -9.42
CA GLN A 237 -4.97 -17.18 -9.50
C GLN A 237 -5.06 -16.59 -10.90
N ASN A 238 -3.92 -16.38 -11.57
CA ASN A 238 -3.88 -15.95 -12.96
C ASN A 238 -3.20 -17.02 -13.84
N SER A 239 -3.42 -16.89 -15.14
CA SER A 239 -2.80 -17.77 -16.13
C SER A 239 -1.35 -17.36 -16.38
N PHE A 240 -0.47 -18.33 -16.59
CA PHE A 240 0.90 -18.10 -17.03
C PHE A 240 1.43 -19.31 -17.79
N GLU A 241 2.49 -19.12 -18.57
CA GLU A 241 3.07 -20.15 -19.45
C GLU A 241 4.41 -20.65 -18.92
N GLN A 242 4.86 -21.80 -19.44
CA GLN A 242 6.25 -22.23 -19.27
C GLN A 242 7.24 -21.18 -19.83
N GLY A 243 8.48 -21.22 -19.33
CA GLY A 243 9.53 -20.27 -19.73
C GLY A 243 9.49 -18.92 -18.99
N ARG A 244 8.63 -18.80 -17.97
CA ARG A 244 8.59 -17.65 -17.05
C ARG A 244 9.37 -17.99 -15.77
N THR A 245 9.67 -16.95 -15.00
CA THR A 245 10.20 -17.09 -13.64
C THR A 245 9.17 -16.48 -12.68
N LEU A 246 8.73 -17.28 -11.71
CA LEU A 246 7.91 -16.82 -10.59
C LEU A 246 8.80 -16.27 -9.49
N GLU A 247 8.32 -15.25 -8.80
CA GLU A 247 8.91 -14.74 -7.56
C GLU A 247 8.00 -15.11 -6.39
N VAL A 248 8.50 -15.99 -5.50
CA VAL A 248 7.80 -16.44 -4.30
C VAL A 248 8.28 -15.61 -3.13
N LEU A 249 7.38 -14.85 -2.52
CA LEU A 249 7.63 -14.13 -1.28
C LEU A 249 7.48 -15.08 -0.09
N THR A 250 8.55 -15.30 0.68
CA THR A 250 8.50 -16.10 1.92
C THR A 250 8.04 -15.28 3.11
N PHE A 251 7.69 -15.96 4.21
CA PHE A 251 7.40 -15.32 5.50
C PHE A 251 8.59 -14.51 6.05
N GLU A 252 9.82 -14.93 5.76
CA GLU A 252 11.04 -14.19 6.10
C GLU A 252 11.25 -12.95 5.22
N GLY A 253 10.42 -12.76 4.18
CA GLY A 253 10.52 -11.67 3.23
C GLY A 253 11.58 -11.87 2.15
N LYS A 254 12.22 -13.05 2.10
CA LYS A 254 13.13 -13.43 1.01
C LYS A 254 12.31 -13.75 -0.23
N VAL A 255 12.75 -13.23 -1.37
CA VAL A 255 12.16 -13.56 -2.66
C VAL A 255 12.92 -14.74 -3.26
N ILE A 256 12.20 -15.82 -3.56
CA ILE A 256 12.74 -17.00 -4.21
C ILE A 256 12.30 -17.00 -5.67
N LYS A 257 13.26 -17.18 -6.57
CA LYS A 257 12.97 -17.31 -8.01
C LYS A 257 12.72 -18.77 -8.35
N VAL A 258 11.56 -19.07 -8.93
CA VAL A 258 11.16 -20.42 -9.33
C VAL A 258 10.86 -20.43 -10.82
N PRO A 259 11.62 -21.18 -11.64
CA PRO A 259 11.36 -21.25 -13.07
C PRO A 259 10.14 -22.15 -13.36
N THR A 260 9.37 -21.83 -14.40
CA THR A 260 8.11 -22.56 -14.70
C THR A 260 8.29 -23.78 -15.61
N HIS A 261 9.51 -24.13 -16.03
CA HIS A 261 9.74 -25.25 -16.96
C HIS A 261 9.42 -26.63 -16.35
N GLU A 262 9.53 -26.76 -15.04
CA GLU A 262 9.25 -27.99 -14.27
C GLU A 262 7.84 -28.00 -13.65
N MET A 263 6.93 -27.10 -14.04
CA MET A 263 5.60 -27.07 -13.43
C MET A 263 4.79 -28.31 -13.82
N GLN A 264 4.23 -28.98 -12.82
CA GLN A 264 3.44 -30.20 -12.95
C GLN A 264 2.04 -30.00 -12.39
N ASP A 265 1.08 -30.82 -12.81
CA ASP A 265 -0.19 -30.95 -12.09
C ASP A 265 -0.06 -31.88 -10.87
N ILE A 266 -1.17 -32.10 -10.17
CA ILE A 266 -1.22 -32.98 -8.99
C ILE A 266 -0.99 -34.47 -9.32
N SER A 267 -1.06 -34.86 -10.60
CA SER A 267 -0.80 -36.20 -11.10
C SER A 267 0.64 -36.34 -11.61
N HIS A 268 1.51 -35.36 -11.35
CA HIS A 268 2.90 -35.30 -11.81
C HIS A 268 3.09 -35.20 -13.33
N LEU A 269 2.06 -34.77 -14.06
CA LEU A 269 2.17 -34.54 -15.51
C LEU A 269 2.66 -33.11 -15.78
N PRO A 270 3.58 -32.91 -16.74
CA PRO A 270 4.02 -31.57 -17.12
C PRO A 270 2.88 -30.68 -17.61
N VAL A 271 2.87 -29.42 -17.18
CA VAL A 271 1.86 -28.44 -17.58
C VAL A 271 2.51 -27.32 -18.39
N LEU A 272 2.04 -27.10 -19.62
CA LEU A 272 2.56 -26.02 -20.49
C LEU A 272 1.99 -24.64 -20.14
N LYS A 273 0.75 -24.60 -19.66
CA LYS A 273 0.03 -23.37 -19.33
C LYS A 273 -0.80 -23.55 -18.06
N ALA A 274 -0.50 -22.76 -17.06
CA ALA A 274 -1.28 -22.63 -15.85
C ALA A 274 -2.62 -21.96 -16.18
N LYS A 275 -3.72 -22.57 -15.72
CA LYS A 275 -5.06 -21.96 -15.73
C LYS A 275 -5.43 -21.53 -14.31
N PRO A 276 -6.29 -20.52 -14.11
CA PRO A 276 -6.75 -20.10 -12.79
C PRO A 276 -7.43 -21.24 -12.02
N SER A 277 -7.37 -21.18 -10.69
CA SER A 277 -8.01 -22.14 -9.77
C SER A 277 -7.57 -23.59 -10.00
N ARG A 278 -6.28 -23.79 -10.28
CA ARG A 278 -5.66 -25.13 -10.40
C ARG A 278 -4.51 -25.25 -9.42
N LEU A 279 -4.30 -26.47 -8.92
CA LEU A 279 -3.13 -26.81 -8.14
C LEU A 279 -2.02 -27.22 -9.09
N LEU A 280 -0.88 -26.56 -8.97
CA LEU A 280 0.35 -26.91 -9.67
C LEU A 280 1.43 -27.24 -8.65
N ARG A 281 2.22 -28.26 -8.94
CA ARG A 281 3.37 -28.66 -8.13
C ARG A 281 4.65 -28.18 -8.80
N PHE A 282 5.57 -27.67 -7.99
CA PHE A 282 6.89 -27.23 -8.41
C PHE A 282 7.94 -27.91 -7.55
N SER A 283 9.09 -28.25 -8.15
CA SER A 283 10.28 -28.66 -7.42
C SER A 283 10.70 -27.55 -6.45
N TYR A 284 11.15 -27.94 -5.25
CA TYR A 284 11.70 -26.97 -4.31
C TYR A 284 13.03 -26.47 -4.88
N PRO A 285 13.20 -25.15 -5.05
CA PRO A 285 14.46 -24.63 -5.57
C PRO A 285 15.58 -24.99 -4.58
N GLN A 286 16.60 -25.70 -5.06
CA GLN A 286 17.78 -25.96 -4.25
C GLN A 286 18.46 -24.61 -4.01
N PHE A 287 18.38 -24.11 -2.78
CA PHE A 287 19.18 -22.96 -2.40
C PHE A 287 20.64 -23.43 -2.41
N GLY A 288 21.41 -22.95 -3.39
CA GLY A 288 22.86 -22.96 -3.26
C GLY A 288 23.20 -22.39 -1.89
N SER A 289 24.01 -23.11 -1.13
CA SER A 289 24.45 -22.79 0.22
C SER A 289 25.03 -21.37 0.29
N GLY A 290 24.16 -20.38 0.52
CA GLY A 290 24.49 -19.03 0.91
C GLY A 290 23.98 -18.87 2.32
N SER A 291 24.93 -18.92 3.26
CA SER A 291 24.82 -18.92 4.71
C SER A 291 23.80 -17.93 5.31
N PRO A 292 23.30 -18.23 6.53
CA PRO A 292 22.31 -17.40 7.25
C PRO A 292 22.76 -15.96 7.49
#